data_AF-A0AB73G6G6-F1
#
_entry.id   AF-A0AB73G6G6-F1
#
_cell.length_a   1.000
_cell.length_b   1.000
_cell.length_c   1.000
_cell.angle_alpha   90.00
_cell.angle_beta   90.00
_cell.angle_gamma   90.00
#
_symmetry.space_group_name_H-M   'P 1'
#
loop_
_entity.id
_entity.type
_entity.pdbx_description
1 polymer ?
#
loop_
_entity_poly.entity_id
_entity_poly.type
_entity_poly.pdbx_seq_one_letter_code
_entity_poly.pdbx_strand_id
1 'polypeptide(L)' 'METGEQSLAEVWLVTPEAYPHTLWTGRQLEIGEATRVVGKAEVIQVFNLILTKFGNQSS' A
#
# COMPACT_ATOMS: atom_id res chain seq x y z
N MET A 1 -19.13 7.32 1.04
CA MET A 1 -17.81 7.82 0.59
C MET A 1 -18.04 8.55 -0.70
N GLU A 2 -17.62 9.80 -0.74
CA GLU A 2 -17.68 10.67 -1.91
C GLU A 2 -16.27 10.86 -2.49
N THR A 3 -16.18 11.25 -3.76
CA THR A 3 -14.90 11.54 -4.41
C THR A 3 -14.18 12.67 -3.69
N GLY A 4 -12.92 12.45 -3.33
CA GLY A 4 -12.07 13.43 -2.63
C GLY A 4 -12.01 13.23 -1.11
N GLU A 5 -12.85 12.36 -0.56
CA GLU A 5 -12.75 11.96 0.85
C GLU A 5 -11.59 10.97 1.06
N GLN A 6 -11.03 11.01 2.27
CA GLN A 6 -10.06 10.02 2.73
C GLN A 6 -10.75 8.93 3.52
N SER A 7 -10.32 7.69 3.32
CA SER A 7 -10.81 6.56 4.11
C SER A 7 -9.75 5.47 4.27
N LEU A 8 -9.99 4.59 5.23
CA LEU A 8 -9.18 3.39 5.42
C LEU A 8 -9.63 2.30 4.44
N ALA A 9 -8.65 1.59 3.90
CA ALA A 9 -8.88 0.45 3.02
C ALA A 9 -7.85 -0.64 3.29
N GLU A 10 -8.29 -1.89 3.19
CA GLU A 10 -7.41 -3.04 3.12
C GLU A 10 -7.13 -3.37 1.64
N VAL A 11 -5.86 -3.61 1.30
CA VAL A 11 -5.41 -3.87 -0.06
C VAL A 11 -4.68 -5.20 -0.11
N TRP A 12 -5.06 -6.05 -1.05
CA TRP A 12 -4.39 -7.31 -1.33
C TRP A 12 -3.72 -7.26 -2.69
N LEU A 13 -2.43 -7.61 -2.72
CA LEU A 13 -1.72 -7.87 -3.96
C LEU A 13 -2.10 -9.27 -4.44
N VAL A 14 -2.38 -9.41 -5.75
CA VAL A 14 -2.68 -10.71 -6.37
C VAL A 14 -1.47 -11.65 -6.32
N THR A 15 -0.27 -11.08 -6.46
CA THR A 15 1.01 -11.82 -6.53
C THR A 15 2.05 -11.09 -5.66
N PRO A 16 1.91 -11.13 -4.32
CA PRO A 16 2.78 -10.40 -3.41
C PRO A 16 4.28 -10.76 -3.56
N GLU A 17 4.58 -11.99 -3.91
CA GLU A 17 5.92 -12.53 -4.16
C GLU A 17 6.64 -11.92 -5.38
N ALA A 18 5.91 -11.24 -6.29
CA ALA A 18 6.52 -10.45 -7.35
C ALA A 18 7.07 -9.11 -6.84
N TYR A 19 6.66 -8.69 -5.64
CA TYR A 19 7.02 -7.40 -5.02
C TYR A 19 7.54 -7.57 -3.59
N PRO A 20 8.51 -8.46 -3.33
CA PRO A 20 9.02 -8.67 -1.98
C PRO A 20 9.75 -7.42 -1.49
N HIS A 21 9.62 -7.12 -0.19
CA HIS A 21 10.31 -6.01 0.47
C HIS A 21 10.04 -4.65 -0.17
N THR A 22 8.84 -4.46 -0.71
CA THR A 22 8.46 -3.20 -1.35
C THR A 22 7.63 -2.30 -0.43
N LEU A 23 6.83 -2.78 0.50
CA LEU A 23 5.97 -1.93 1.33
C LEU A 23 6.61 -1.55 2.68
N TRP A 24 6.33 -0.35 3.16
CA TRP A 24 6.68 0.16 4.51
C TRP A 24 5.70 1.26 4.91
N THR A 25 5.49 1.50 6.20
CA THR A 25 4.62 2.57 6.70
C THR A 25 5.11 3.94 6.22
N GLY A 26 4.19 4.80 5.76
CA GLY A 26 4.47 6.10 5.15
C GLY A 26 4.76 6.04 3.64
N ARG A 27 4.89 4.85 3.04
CA ARG A 27 5.03 4.73 1.58
C ARG A 27 3.74 5.21 0.89
N GLN A 28 3.89 6.09 -0.09
CA GLN A 28 2.79 6.52 -0.97
C GLN A 28 2.68 5.58 -2.17
N LEU A 29 1.45 5.19 -2.51
CA LEU A 29 1.08 4.37 -3.65
C LEU A 29 0.13 5.16 -4.55
N GLU A 30 0.32 5.08 -5.86
CA GLU A 30 -0.64 5.59 -6.84
C GLU A 30 -1.68 4.50 -7.11
N ILE A 31 -2.96 4.87 -7.02
CA ILE A 31 -4.07 3.99 -7.36
C ILE A 31 -4.53 4.37 -8.76
N GLY A 32 -4.44 3.41 -9.68
CA GLY A 32 -4.74 3.61 -11.09
C GLY A 32 -5.90 2.76 -11.59
N GLU A 33 -6.64 3.31 -12.54
CA GLU A 33 -7.59 2.60 -13.39
C GLU A 33 -7.13 2.75 -14.84
N ALA A 34 -6.78 1.63 -15.48
CA ALA A 34 -6.12 1.59 -16.78
C ALA A 34 -4.89 2.53 -16.82
N THR A 35 -4.92 3.60 -17.61
CA THR A 35 -3.82 4.56 -17.77
C THR A 35 -3.96 5.79 -16.86
N ARG A 36 -5.02 5.88 -16.05
CA ARG A 36 -5.34 7.06 -15.25
C ARG A 36 -5.08 6.80 -13.77
N VAL A 37 -4.34 7.70 -13.12
CA VAL A 37 -4.27 7.74 -11.64
C VAL A 37 -5.57 8.35 -11.12
N VAL A 38 -6.28 7.60 -10.28
CA VAL A 38 -7.57 7.98 -9.68
C VAL A 38 -7.48 8.28 -8.19
N GLY A 39 -6.36 7.92 -7.55
CA GLY A 39 -6.16 8.20 -6.14
C GLY A 39 -4.72 7.97 -5.69
N LYS A 40 -4.48 8.28 -4.41
CA LYS A 40 -3.24 7.98 -3.72
C LYS A 40 -3.57 7.29 -2.40
N ALA A 41 -2.73 6.37 -1.98
CA ALA A 41 -2.84 5.69 -0.70
C ALA A 41 -1.51 5.78 0.05
N GLU A 42 -1.59 6.09 1.35
CA GLU A 42 -0.47 5.94 2.25
C GLU A 42 -0.56 4.58 2.94
N VAL A 43 0.54 3.82 2.90
CA VAL A 43 0.64 2.58 3.66
C VAL A 43 0.75 2.94 5.14
N ILE A 44 -0.23 2.57 5.95
CA ILE A 44 -0.19 2.79 7.40
C ILE A 44 0.24 1.53 8.16
N GLN A 45 -0.01 0.35 7.60
CA GLN A 45 0.31 -0.95 8.18
C GLN A 45 0.53 -2.00 7.08
N VAL A 46 1.47 -2.93 7.29
CA VAL A 46 1.74 -4.05 6.38
C VAL A 46 1.56 -5.36 7.15
N PHE A 47 0.59 -6.17 6.73
CA PHE A 47 0.29 -7.47 7.37
C PHE A 47 1.07 -8.64 6.77
N ASN A 48 1.34 -8.60 5.46
CA ASN A 48 2.11 -9.64 4.78
C ASN A 48 3.61 -9.35 4.89
N LEU A 49 4.33 -10.15 5.68
CA LEU A 49 5.75 -9.96 5.98
C LEU A 49 6.66 -10.05 4.75
N ILE A 50 6.27 -10.76 3.68
CA ILE A 50 7.06 -10.82 2.43
C ILE A 50 7.13 -9.45 1.78
N LEU A 51 6.07 -8.64 1.92
CA LEU A 51 6.02 -7.31 1.34
C LEU A 51 6.84 -6.29 2.14
N THR A 52 7.13 -6.54 3.41
CA THR A 52 7.75 -5.56 4.31
C THR A 52 9.22 -5.30 3.95
N LYS A 53 9.57 -4.04 3.66
CA LYS A 53 10.94 -3.62 3.26
C LYS A 53 11.96 -3.62 4.41
N PHE A 54 11.50 -3.44 5.64
CA PHE A 54 12.33 -3.42 6.83
C PHE A 54 11.63 -4.24 7.92
N GLY A 55 12.25 -5.33 8.40
CA GLY A 55 11.73 -6.01 9.58
C GLY A 55 11.55 -4.99 10.69
N ASN A 56 10.36 -4.97 11.33
CA ASN A 56 10.00 -4.05 12.40
C ASN A 56 11.20 -3.78 13.32
N GLN A 57 11.84 -2.62 13.14
CA GLN A 57 12.75 -2.08 14.14
C GLN A 57 11.90 -1.08 14.91
N SER A 58 11.53 -1.52 16.12
CA SER A 58 10.83 -0.76 17.12
C SER A 58 11.42 0.64 17.30
N SER A 59 10.57 1.61 17.60
CA SER A 59 10.88 2.72 18.50
C SER A 59 9.87 2.71 19.62
#